data_AF-A0A971BP31-F1
#
_entry.id   AF-A0A971BP31-F1
#
_cell.length_a   1.000
_cell.length_b   1.000
_cell.length_c   1.000
_cell.angle_alpha   90.00
_cell.angle_beta   90.00
_cell.angle_gamma   90.00
#
_symmetry.space_group_name_H-M   'P 1'
#
loop_
_entity.id
_entity.type
_entity.pdbx_description
1 polymer ?
#
loop_
_entity_poly.entity_id
_entity_poly.type
_entity_poly.pdbx_seq_one_letter_code
_entity_poly.pdbx_strand_id
1 'polypeptide(L)'
;MQPKVLTVSELNKFIGLLLESEPGLQDFWLRGEISGFKLYQQSGHMYFTLKDEESTVSAVIFKSRTRALKFMPENGMEVLARGSISVFNPQGKYQLYVDELQLFGAGSLSLYLQQLKERLEKQGYFNADLKK
;
A
#
# COMPACT_ATOMS: atom_id res chain seq x y z
N MET A 1 19.64 -36.12 17.35
CA MET A 1 20.06 -35.45 16.10
C MET A 1 20.80 -34.18 16.48
N GLN A 2 21.96 -33.91 15.88
CA GLN A 2 22.65 -32.64 16.11
C GLN A 2 21.86 -31.50 15.44
N PRO A 3 21.84 -30.29 16.03
CA PRO A 3 21.14 -29.15 15.44
C PRO A 3 21.78 -28.77 14.10
N LYS A 4 20.94 -28.51 13.10
CA LYS A 4 21.39 -28.08 11.76
C LYS A 4 21.98 -26.67 11.84
N VAL A 5 23.19 -26.49 11.33
CA VAL A 5 23.82 -25.17 11.19
C VAL A 5 23.39 -24.58 9.84
N LEU A 6 22.85 -23.37 9.84
CA LEU A 6 22.44 -22.64 8.64
C LEU A 6 23.29 -21.38 8.47
N THR A 7 23.61 -21.04 7.23
CA THR A 7 24.13 -19.73 6.86
C THR A 7 23.00 -18.67 6.89
N VAL A 8 23.37 -17.39 6.98
CA VAL A 8 22.41 -16.28 6.94
C VAL A 8 21.55 -16.32 5.68
N SER A 9 22.16 -16.62 4.53
CA SER A 9 21.46 -16.73 3.25
C SER A 9 20.48 -17.91 3.22
N GLU A 10 20.84 -19.04 3.83
CA GLU A 10 19.94 -20.20 3.94
C GLU A 10 18.76 -19.91 4.86
N LEU A 11 18.99 -19.19 5.97
CA LEU A 11 17.91 -18.76 6.85
C LEU A 11 16.92 -17.85 6.12
N ASN A 12 17.39 -16.80 5.45
CA ASN A 12 16.50 -15.86 4.74
C ASN A 12 15.72 -16.55 3.62
N LYS A 13 16.37 -17.41 2.83
CA LYS A 13 15.71 -18.21 1.80
C LYS A 13 14.67 -19.15 2.40
N PHE A 14 14.99 -19.81 3.51
CA PHE A 14 14.08 -20.73 4.17
C PHE A 14 12.82 -20.01 4.68
N ILE A 15 12.97 -18.85 5.34
CA ILE A 15 11.83 -18.04 5.78
C ILE A 15 11.02 -17.54 4.58
N GLY A 16 11.68 -17.07 3.52
CA GLY A 16 11.00 -16.65 2.29
C GLY A 16 10.13 -17.76 1.70
N LEU A 17 10.67 -18.99 1.59
CA LEU A 17 9.92 -20.15 1.11
C LEU A 17 8.73 -20.52 2.00
N LEU A 18 8.87 -20.39 3.33
CA LEU A 18 7.76 -20.63 4.25
C LEU A 18 6.62 -19.63 4.01
N LEU A 19 6.94 -18.33 3.91
CA LEU A 19 5.94 -17.30 3.63
C LEU A 19 5.27 -17.53 2.27
N GLU A 20 6.05 -17.88 1.24
CA GLU A 20 5.57 -18.21 -0.11
C GLU A 20 4.66 -19.44 -0.14
N SER A 21 4.91 -20.42 0.72
CA SER A 21 4.11 -21.66 0.79
C SER A 21 2.76 -21.48 1.48
N GLU A 22 2.56 -20.42 2.27
CA GLU A 22 1.32 -20.14 2.98
C GLU A 22 0.33 -19.38 2.08
N PRO A 23 -0.75 -20.00 1.59
CA PRO A 23 -1.64 -19.37 0.62
C PRO A 23 -2.32 -18.10 1.15
N GLY A 24 -2.59 -18.05 2.46
CA GLY A 24 -3.17 -16.88 3.12
C GLY A 24 -2.24 -15.66 3.15
N LEU A 25 -0.95 -15.84 2.86
CA LEU A 25 0.06 -14.79 2.80
C LEU A 25 0.39 -14.36 1.36
N GLN A 26 -0.19 -15.03 0.37
CA GLN A 26 0.02 -14.74 -1.06
C GLN A 26 -1.07 -13.85 -1.65
N ASP A 27 -2.25 -13.77 -1.03
CA ASP A 27 -3.32 -12.87 -1.44
C ASP A 27 -4.21 -12.49 -0.25
N PHE A 28 -3.89 -11.38 0.39
CA PHE A 28 -4.65 -10.87 1.54
C PHE A 28 -4.76 -9.35 1.52
N TRP A 29 -5.74 -8.84 2.26
CA TRP A 29 -5.92 -7.41 2.50
C TRP A 29 -5.33 -7.02 3.85
N LEU A 30 -4.53 -5.95 3.85
CA LEU A 30 -3.95 -5.34 5.03
C LEU A 30 -4.46 -3.92 5.19
N ARG A 31 -4.97 -3.59 6.38
CA ARG A 31 -5.35 -2.22 6.74
C ARG A 31 -4.17 -1.51 7.38
N GLY A 32 -3.95 -0.25 7.03
CA GLY A 32 -3.00 0.61 7.73
C GLY A 32 -2.96 2.04 7.19
N GLU A 33 -2.27 2.90 7.91
CA GLU A 33 -1.98 4.26 7.46
C GLU A 33 -0.66 4.29 6.68
N ILE A 34 -0.64 4.99 5.55
CA ILE A 34 0.56 5.19 4.75
C ILE A 34 1.48 6.20 5.44
N SER A 35 2.76 5.84 5.53
CA SER A 35 3.82 6.71 6.00
C SER A 35 5.09 6.56 5.15
N GLY A 36 5.92 7.59 5.10
CA GLY A 36 7.20 7.55 4.39
C GLY A 36 7.09 7.29 2.88
N PHE A 37 5.99 7.66 2.23
CA PHE A 37 5.78 7.44 0.79
C PHE A 37 6.87 8.10 -0.07
N LYS A 38 7.45 7.31 -0.98
CA LYS A 38 8.47 7.73 -1.95
C LYS A 38 8.23 7.06 -3.29
N LEU A 39 8.09 7.87 -4.33
CA LEU A 39 8.11 7.43 -5.73
C LEU A 39 9.54 7.53 -6.29
N TYR A 40 10.13 6.39 -6.62
CA TYR A 40 11.44 6.34 -7.25
C TYR A 40 11.29 6.47 -8.77
N GLN A 41 11.53 7.67 -9.30
CA GLN A 41 11.34 7.98 -10.72
C GLN A 41 12.16 7.08 -11.67
N GLN A 42 13.34 6.63 -11.23
CA GLN A 42 14.25 5.79 -12.02
C GLN A 42 13.67 4.39 -12.30
N SER A 43 13.05 3.76 -11.29
CA SER A 43 12.44 2.42 -11.42
C SER A 43 10.94 2.46 -11.66
N GLY A 44 10.29 3.59 -11.35
CA GLY A 44 8.84 3.75 -11.32
C GLY A 44 8.16 2.95 -10.21
N HIS A 45 8.91 2.51 -9.20
CA HIS A 45 8.39 1.79 -8.03
C HIS A 45 8.03 2.77 -6.92
N MET A 46 6.95 2.48 -6.21
CA MET A 46 6.52 3.24 -5.03
C MET A 46 6.87 2.44 -3.79
N TYR A 47 7.55 3.08 -2.84
CA TYR A 47 7.86 2.49 -1.55
C TYR A 47 7.21 3.32 -0.47
N PHE A 48 6.64 2.65 0.53
CA PHE A 48 6.04 3.29 1.70
C PHE A 48 6.02 2.28 2.84
N THR A 49 5.63 2.74 4.02
CA THR A 49 5.43 1.91 5.20
C THR A 49 3.96 1.98 5.56
N LEU A 50 3.32 0.83 5.76
CA LEU A 50 2.01 0.74 6.39
C LEU A 50 2.21 0.61 7.90
N LYS A 51 1.47 1.39 8.66
CA LYS A 51 1.49 1.35 10.12
C LYS A 51 0.08 1.21 10.69
N ASP A 52 -0.01 0.57 11.85
CA ASP A 52 -1.16 0.60 12.74
C ASP A 52 -0.73 1.19 14.11
N GLU A 53 -1.50 0.94 15.16
CA GLU A 53 -1.22 1.45 16.52
C GLU A 53 0.03 0.83 17.16
N GLU A 54 0.41 -0.39 16.77
CA GLU A 54 1.46 -1.18 17.44
C GLU A 54 2.64 -1.52 16.53
N SER A 55 2.42 -1.57 15.22
CA SER A 55 3.29 -2.24 14.27
C SER A 55 3.42 -1.49 12.95
N THR A 56 4.51 -1.78 12.23
CA THR A 56 4.77 -1.23 10.90
C THR A 56 5.33 -2.30 9.96
N VAL A 57 5.03 -2.18 8.66
CA VAL A 57 5.57 -3.06 7.61
C VAL A 57 5.95 -2.25 6.37
N SER A 58 7.09 -2.58 5.78
CA SER A 58 7.53 -1.99 4.51
C SER A 58 6.71 -2.54 3.36
N ALA A 59 6.23 -1.67 2.49
CA ALA A 59 5.43 -2.00 1.33
C ALA A 59 6.05 -1.44 0.05
N VAL A 60 5.88 -2.16 -1.05
CA VAL A 60 6.33 -1.75 -2.39
C VAL A 60 5.24 -2.03 -3.42
N ILE A 61 5.02 -1.07 -4.31
CA ILE A 61 4.24 -1.27 -5.54
C ILE A 61 5.21 -1.21 -6.71
N PHE A 62 5.28 -2.30 -7.46
CA PHE A 62 6.07 -2.34 -8.67
C PHE A 62 5.43 -1.53 -9.80
N LYS A 63 6.27 -1.04 -10.72
CA LYS A 63 5.84 -0.19 -11.85
C LYS A 63 4.77 -0.84 -12.74
N SER A 64 4.79 -2.17 -12.84
CA SER A 64 3.76 -2.92 -13.57
C SER A 64 2.37 -2.76 -12.96
N ARG A 65 2.30 -2.58 -11.63
CA ARG A 65 1.05 -2.51 -10.86
C ARG A 65 0.61 -1.09 -10.55
N THR A 66 1.49 -0.09 -10.70
CA THR A 66 1.11 1.32 -10.49
C THR A 66 0.02 1.83 -11.44
N ARG A 67 -0.15 1.23 -12.63
CA ARG A 67 -1.25 1.60 -13.55
C ARG A 67 -2.65 1.19 -13.05
N ALA A 68 -2.72 0.22 -12.14
CA ALA A 68 -3.99 -0.23 -11.57
C ALA A 68 -4.46 0.66 -10.41
N LEU A 69 -3.63 1.62 -9.96
CA LEU A 69 -3.97 2.53 -8.89
C LEU A 69 -5.04 3.52 -9.34
N LYS A 70 -6.16 3.55 -8.60
CA LYS A 70 -7.26 4.49 -8.82
C LYS A 70 -6.97 5.89 -8.26
N PHE A 71 -5.96 6.01 -7.41
CA PHE A 71 -5.53 7.25 -6.76
C PHE A 71 -4.02 7.21 -6.49
N MET A 72 -3.43 8.38 -6.27
CA MET A 72 -2.04 8.49 -5.87
C MET A 72 -1.93 8.34 -4.35
N PRO A 73 -1.14 7.39 -3.82
CA PRO A 73 -0.98 7.25 -2.37
C PRO A 73 -0.23 8.43 -1.75
N GLU A 74 -0.67 8.88 -0.58
CA GLU A 74 -0.06 9.97 0.17
C GLU A 74 0.08 9.60 1.66
N ASN A 75 1.00 10.27 2.37
CA ASN A 75 1.18 10.06 3.81
C ASN A 75 -0.08 10.48 4.57
N GLY A 76 -0.44 9.71 5.61
CA GLY A 76 -1.63 9.95 6.42
C GLY A 76 -2.91 9.34 5.86
N MET A 77 -2.88 8.79 4.64
CA MET A 77 -4.02 8.07 4.10
C MET A 77 -4.18 6.71 4.78
N GLU A 78 -5.38 6.44 5.27
CA GLU A 78 -5.77 5.11 5.72
C GLU A 78 -6.25 4.29 4.52
N VAL A 79 -5.68 3.09 4.34
CA VAL A 79 -5.85 2.28 3.15
C VAL A 79 -6.03 0.81 3.48
N LEU A 80 -6.67 0.09 2.55
CA LEU A 80 -6.56 -1.35 2.39
C LEU A 80 -5.58 -1.63 1.25
N ALA A 81 -4.51 -2.36 1.55
CA ALA A 81 -3.55 -2.83 0.58
C ALA A 81 -3.75 -4.34 0.37
N ARG A 82 -4.00 -4.77 -0.87
CA ARG A 82 -4.04 -6.18 -1.25
C ARG A 82 -2.70 -6.61 -1.79
N GLY A 83 -2.23 -7.79 -1.41
CA GLY A 83 -1.03 -8.35 -2.02
C GLY A 83 -0.46 -9.56 -1.28
N SER A 84 0.85 -9.71 -1.40
CA SER A 84 1.62 -10.83 -0.86
C SER A 84 2.76 -10.35 0.03
N ILE A 85 3.14 -11.15 1.02
CA ILE A 85 4.33 -10.89 1.86
C ILE A 85 5.46 -11.84 1.43
N SER A 86 6.68 -11.33 1.33
CA SER A 86 7.88 -12.14 1.22
C SER A 86 9.07 -11.46 1.92
N VAL A 87 10.22 -12.13 1.93
CA VAL A 87 11.45 -11.64 2.56
C VAL A 87 12.34 -10.99 1.50
N PHE A 88 12.77 -9.76 1.77
CA PHE A 88 13.86 -9.14 1.05
C PHE A 88 15.18 -9.79 1.44
N ASN A 89 15.54 -10.85 0.71
CA ASN A 89 16.66 -11.75 0.98
C ASN A 89 17.99 -11.08 1.37
N PRO A 90 18.43 -9.96 0.74
CA PRO A 90 19.69 -9.32 1.11
C PRO A 90 19.73 -8.77 2.53
N GLN A 91 18.58 -8.40 3.11
CA GLN A 91 18.50 -7.82 4.46
C GLN A 91 17.65 -8.64 5.44
N GLY A 92 17.01 -9.73 4.99
CA GLY A 92 16.13 -10.54 5.84
C GLY A 92 14.90 -9.79 6.35
N LYS A 93 14.49 -8.71 5.67
CA LYS A 93 13.35 -7.88 6.08
C LYS A 93 12.07 -8.36 5.40
N TYR A 94 10.97 -8.38 6.14
CA TYR A 94 9.65 -8.60 5.54
C TYR A 94 9.25 -7.42 4.66
N GLN A 95 8.69 -7.71 3.51
CA GLN A 95 8.22 -6.72 2.56
C GLN A 95 6.89 -7.16 1.96
N LEU A 96 5.92 -6.24 1.99
CA LEU A 96 4.62 -6.41 1.35
C LEU A 96 4.71 -5.94 -0.11
N TYR A 97 4.38 -6.83 -1.03
CA TYR A 97 4.23 -6.54 -2.44
C TYR A 97 2.76 -6.21 -2.69
N VAL A 98 2.50 -4.93 -2.92
CA VAL A 98 1.15 -4.40 -3.04
C VAL A 98 0.70 -4.41 -4.49
N ASP A 99 -0.47 -5.00 -4.68
CA ASP A 99 -1.06 -5.27 -5.98
C ASP A 99 -2.26 -4.36 -6.24
N GLU A 100 -3.05 -4.12 -5.20
CA GLU A 100 -4.21 -3.22 -5.23
C GLU A 100 -4.20 -2.36 -3.97
N LEU A 101 -4.63 -1.11 -4.11
CA LEU A 101 -4.82 -0.17 -3.01
C LEU A 101 -6.21 0.44 -3.08
N GLN A 102 -6.88 0.46 -1.94
CA GLN A 102 -8.18 1.08 -1.74
C GLN A 102 -8.12 2.02 -0.55
N LEU A 103 -8.81 3.16 -0.62
CA LEU A 103 -8.95 4.04 0.54
C LEU A 103 -9.85 3.36 1.58
N PHE A 104 -9.43 3.39 2.83
CA PHE A 104 -10.19 2.87 3.96
C PHE A 104 -10.65 4.03 4.84
N GLY A 105 -11.95 4.08 5.17
CA GLY A 105 -12.52 5.08 6.08
C GLY A 105 -13.33 6.20 5.42
N ALA A 106 -14.21 6.80 6.24
CA ALA A 106 -15.20 7.83 5.88
C ALA A 106 -14.59 9.18 5.42
N GLY A 107 -13.30 9.40 5.67
CA GLY A 107 -12.57 10.58 5.20
C GLY A 107 -12.42 10.62 3.68
N SER A 108 -12.42 9.48 3.00
CA SER A 108 -12.33 9.42 1.53
C SER A 108 -13.60 9.93 0.84
N LEU A 109 -14.79 9.56 1.36
CA LEU A 109 -16.05 10.07 0.85
C LEU A 109 -16.23 11.55 1.17
N SER A 110 -15.93 11.97 2.41
CA SER A 110 -16.06 13.38 2.82
C SER A 110 -15.07 14.28 2.07
N LEU A 111 -13.81 13.86 1.90
CA LEU A 111 -12.80 14.60 1.15
C LEU A 111 -13.15 14.63 -0.34
N TYR A 112 -13.60 13.52 -0.91
CA TYR A 112 -14.07 13.46 -2.30
C TYR A 112 -15.31 14.32 -2.53
N LEU A 113 -16.27 14.30 -1.60
CA LEU A 113 -17.46 15.17 -1.64
C LEU A 113 -17.08 16.64 -1.50
N GLN A 114 -16.12 16.99 -0.65
CA GLN A 114 -15.66 18.37 -0.49
C GLN A 114 -14.92 18.86 -1.73
N GLN A 115 -14.03 18.04 -2.31
CA GLN A 115 -13.38 18.35 -3.59
C GLN A 115 -14.37 18.44 -4.75
N LEU A 116 -15.38 17.56 -4.80
CA LEU A 116 -16.45 17.61 -5.80
C LEU A 116 -17.31 18.86 -5.63
N LYS A 117 -17.64 19.23 -4.39
CA LYS A 117 -18.41 20.43 -4.06
C LYS A 117 -17.64 21.69 -4.49
N GLU A 118 -16.37 21.81 -4.14
CA GLU A 118 -15.53 22.93 -4.58
C GLU A 118 -15.41 23.01 -6.11
N ARG A 119 -15.35 21.87 -6.79
CA ARG A 119 -15.29 21.81 -8.27
C ARG A 119 -16.61 22.25 -8.90
N LEU A 120 -17.75 21.83 -8.36
CA LEU A 120 -19.08 22.21 -8.82
C LEU A 120 -19.40 23.68 -8.51
N GLU A 121 -18.95 24.20 -7.36
CA GLU A 121 -19.03 25.62 -7.01
C GLU A 121 -18.21 26.48 -7.98
N LYS A 122 -16.96 26.09 -8.28
CA LYS A 122 -16.12 26.79 -9.28
C LYS A 122 -16.71 26.75 -10.69
N GLN A 123 -17.50 25.74 -11.02
CA GLN A 123 -18.19 25.63 -12.31
C GLN A 123 -19.52 26.41 -12.35
N GLY A 124 -19.90 27.10 -11.28
CA GLY A 124 -21.08 27.99 -11.27
C GLY A 124 -22.43 27.26 -11.21
N TYR A 125 -22.44 25.93 -10.99
CA TYR A 125 -23.68 25.14 -10.91
C TYR A 125 -24.56 25.48 -9.69
N PHE A 126 -24.03 26.24 -8.73
CA PHE A 126 -24.76 26.74 -7.56
C PHE A 126 -25.14 28.22 -7.66
N ASN A 127 -24.93 28.87 -8.81
CA ASN A 127 -25.44 30.23 -9.01
C ASN A 127 -26.98 30.22 -9.01
N ALA A 128 -27.56 30.89 -8.02
CA ALA A 128 -29.00 31.05 -7.86
C ALA A 128 -29.67 31.84 -9.01
N ASP A 129 -28.89 32.43 -9.92
CA ASP A 129 -29.35 33.26 -11.03
C ASP A 129 -29.86 32.49 -12.27
N LEU A 130 -29.86 31.15 -12.26
CA LEU A 130 -30.36 30.30 -13.35
C LEU A 130 -31.70 29.59 -13.05
N LYS A 131 -32.45 30.05 -12.04
CA LYS A 131 -33.89 29.73 -11.92
C LYS A 131 -34.72 30.91 -12.41
N LYS A 132 -34.88 31.01 -13.73
CA LYS A 132 -36.08 31.59 -14.35
C LYS A 132 -36.88 30.48 -15.00
#